data_AF-A0A3D0EV57-F1
#
_entry.id   AF-A0A3D0EV57-F1
#
_cell.length_a   1.000
_cell.length_b   1.000
_cell.length_c   1.000
_cell.angle_alpha   90.00
_cell.angle_beta   90.00
_cell.angle_gamma   90.00
#
_symmetry.space_group_name_H-M   'P 1'
#
loop_
_entity.id
_entity.type
_entity.pdbx_description
1 polymer ?
#
loop_
_entity_poly.entity_id
_entity_poly.type
_entity_poly.pdbx_seq_one_letter_code
_entity_poly.pdbx_strand_id
1 'polypeptide(L)'
;MITTGTFTRMKDRSSLIGQRARALLTPLVFSLFFLVIASSPARSNKDGVLELWSIHHLDSTSAISAYFLKQEAHLSVRSFLRQVGEDRSLGLAWNRQNPWWRQAEEALIEKIESSMIDDYGFYEWMVPEWERMVQERFDDREIRQLIAHFKTNIGGKQASVIDHSVARQVMMSLTFSGKLKAPLAQLAGDLNLFQEIYHREEKEIRFVTTDLDGADAQAFALSQLGKKYFTTLIISLTGRINERLDYLAASSDMLTLEHAQLIEPYITDFLRDY
;
A
#
# COMPACT_ATOMS: atom_id res chain seq x y z
N MET A 1 52.00 -63.67 -52.26
CA MET A 1 50.65 -64.00 -51.73
C MET A 1 49.67 -63.11 -52.47
N ILE A 2 48.79 -63.55 -53.39
CA ILE A 2 47.91 -64.75 -53.40
C ILE A 2 46.95 -64.65 -52.20
N THR A 3 45.62 -64.50 -52.31
CA THR A 3 44.62 -64.56 -53.42
C THR A 3 43.39 -63.72 -53.03
N THR A 4 42.85 -62.82 -53.87
CA THR A 4 41.59 -62.96 -54.67
C THR A 4 40.34 -63.53 -53.97
N GLY A 5 39.18 -62.89 -54.21
CA GLY A 5 37.88 -63.30 -53.65
C GLY A 5 36.64 -62.52 -54.14
N THR A 6 36.59 -62.11 -55.41
CA THR A 6 35.38 -61.56 -56.07
C THR A 6 34.44 -62.67 -56.55
N PHE A 7 33.12 -62.38 -56.64
CA PHE A 7 32.13 -62.76 -57.69
C PHE A 7 30.70 -62.56 -57.11
N THR A 8 29.92 -61.51 -57.44
CA THR A 8 29.12 -61.20 -58.66
C THR A 8 28.00 -62.17 -59.04
N ARG A 9 26.74 -61.68 -58.96
CA ARG A 9 25.70 -61.74 -60.03
C ARG A 9 24.50 -60.85 -59.60
N MET A 10 24.01 -59.86 -60.37
CA MET A 10 23.26 -59.94 -61.66
C MET A 10 22.16 -61.01 -61.58
N LYS A 11 20.87 -60.79 -61.84
CA LYS A 11 20.19 -59.90 -62.84
C LYS A 11 18.65 -59.99 -62.57
N ASP A 12 17.70 -59.26 -63.21
CA ASP A 12 17.66 -58.25 -64.28
C ASP A 12 16.33 -57.44 -64.20
N ARG A 13 16.24 -56.31 -64.93
CA ARG A 13 15.11 -55.82 -65.77
C ARG A 13 13.63 -56.10 -65.38
N SER A 14 12.79 -55.09 -65.07
CA SER A 14 12.16 -54.07 -65.96
C SER A 14 10.79 -54.44 -66.54
N SER A 15 10.00 -53.42 -66.89
CA SER A 15 8.65 -53.41 -67.51
C SER A 15 7.46 -53.32 -66.52
N LEU A 16 6.34 -52.65 -66.78
CA LEU A 16 5.94 -51.47 -67.57
C LEU A 16 4.39 -51.45 -67.56
N ILE A 17 3.79 -50.25 -67.55
CA ILE A 17 2.47 -49.92 -68.14
C ILE A 17 1.17 -50.50 -67.50
N GLY A 18 0.33 -49.54 -67.07
CA GLY A 18 -1.11 -49.53 -67.37
C GLY A 18 -2.07 -49.98 -66.25
N GLN A 19 -3.31 -49.47 -66.19
CA GLN A 19 -3.92 -48.34 -66.90
C GLN A 19 -5.28 -47.98 -66.25
N ARG A 20 -5.63 -46.68 -66.15
CA ARG A 20 -7.01 -46.13 -66.09
C ARG A 20 -7.84 -46.47 -64.81
N ALA A 21 -8.87 -45.71 -64.39
CA ALA A 21 -9.51 -44.51 -64.93
C ALA A 21 -10.11 -43.61 -63.82
N ARG A 22 -10.34 -42.31 -64.12
CA ARG A 22 -11.55 -41.47 -63.87
C ARG A 22 -12.34 -41.60 -62.54
N ALA A 23 -12.87 -40.54 -61.92
CA ALA A 23 -12.86 -39.08 -62.16
C ALA A 23 -13.51 -38.32 -60.97
N LEU A 24 -13.57 -36.98 -61.10
CA LEU A 24 -14.36 -35.95 -60.37
C LEU A 24 -13.56 -35.22 -59.28
N LEU A 25 -13.02 -34.00 -59.50
CA LEU A 25 -13.64 -32.66 -59.63
C LEU A 25 -14.39 -32.12 -58.41
N THR A 26 -14.02 -30.88 -58.03
CA THR A 26 -14.60 -29.95 -57.02
C THR A 26 -14.24 -30.20 -55.53
N PRO A 27 -14.26 -29.16 -54.65
CA PRO A 27 -13.41 -27.98 -54.74
C PRO A 27 -12.72 -27.62 -53.38
N LEU A 28 -12.15 -26.41 -53.29
CA LEU A 28 -11.47 -25.84 -52.11
C LEU A 28 -12.21 -26.03 -50.77
N VAL A 29 -11.47 -26.42 -49.74
CA VAL A 29 -11.48 -25.72 -48.44
C VAL A 29 -10.04 -25.51 -47.99
N PHE A 30 -9.50 -24.32 -48.25
CA PHE A 30 -8.25 -23.88 -47.61
C PHE A 30 -8.63 -23.53 -46.17
N SER A 31 -8.27 -24.38 -45.20
CA SER A 31 -8.56 -24.10 -43.79
C SER A 31 -7.74 -22.91 -43.31
N LEU A 32 -8.31 -21.71 -43.43
CA LEU A 32 -7.90 -20.59 -42.60
C LEU A 32 -8.17 -20.98 -41.14
N PHE A 33 -7.12 -21.43 -40.46
CA PHE A 33 -7.01 -21.19 -39.03
C PHE A 33 -6.92 -19.67 -38.84
N PHE A 34 -8.07 -19.01 -38.82
CA PHE A 34 -8.20 -17.74 -38.11
C PHE A 34 -7.86 -18.05 -36.66
N LEU A 35 -6.60 -17.78 -36.30
CA LEU A 35 -6.23 -17.56 -34.92
C LEU A 35 -7.03 -16.34 -34.47
N VAL A 36 -8.21 -16.59 -33.90
CA VAL A 36 -8.95 -15.60 -33.14
C VAL A 36 -8.10 -15.35 -31.91
N ILE A 37 -7.15 -14.42 -32.06
CA ILE A 37 -6.63 -13.66 -30.94
C ILE A 37 -7.86 -12.96 -30.39
N ALA A 38 -8.46 -13.57 -29.38
CA ALA A 38 -9.42 -12.90 -28.54
C ALA A 38 -8.64 -11.75 -27.90
N SER A 39 -8.74 -10.58 -28.53
CA SER A 39 -8.38 -9.31 -27.92
C SER A 39 -9.29 -9.17 -26.70
N SER A 40 -8.85 -9.72 -25.56
CA SER A 40 -9.39 -9.31 -24.27
C SER A 40 -9.44 -7.79 -24.29
N PRO A 41 -10.58 -7.16 -23.94
CA PRO A 41 -10.64 -5.71 -23.92
C PRO A 41 -9.45 -5.24 -23.11
N ALA A 42 -8.64 -4.35 -23.70
CA ALA A 42 -7.43 -3.88 -23.06
C ALA A 42 -7.85 -3.28 -21.71
N ARG A 43 -7.58 -4.00 -20.63
CA ARG A 43 -7.88 -3.57 -19.26
C ARG A 43 -7.31 -2.16 -19.16
N SER A 44 -8.12 -1.19 -18.78
CA SER A 44 -7.67 0.19 -18.80
C SER A 44 -6.43 0.30 -17.89
N ASN A 45 -5.48 1.18 -18.20
CA ASN A 45 -4.30 1.33 -17.35
C ASN A 45 -4.72 1.58 -15.89
N LYS A 46 -5.77 2.38 -15.66
CA LYS A 46 -6.41 2.57 -14.35
C LYS A 46 -6.83 1.26 -13.67
N ASP A 47 -7.45 0.32 -14.40
CA ASP A 47 -7.88 -0.97 -13.84
C ASP A 47 -6.67 -1.76 -13.29
N GLY A 48 -5.53 -1.71 -13.98
CA GLY A 48 -4.28 -2.33 -13.54
C GLY A 48 -3.65 -1.60 -12.36
N VAL A 49 -3.68 -0.27 -12.35
CA VAL A 49 -3.13 0.54 -11.25
C VAL A 49 -3.91 0.35 -9.95
N LEU A 50 -5.25 0.24 -10.03
CA LEU A 50 -6.10 -0.06 -8.88
C LEU A 50 -6.00 -1.54 -8.44
N GLU A 51 -5.82 -2.47 -9.37
CA GLU A 51 -5.50 -3.86 -9.04
C GLU A 51 -4.14 -3.97 -8.32
N LEU A 52 -3.14 -3.17 -8.72
CA LEU A 52 -1.85 -3.09 -8.05
C LEU A 52 -1.94 -2.42 -6.67
N TRP A 53 -2.83 -1.44 -6.48
CA TRP A 53 -3.14 -0.90 -5.15
C TRP A 53 -3.71 -1.98 -4.23
N SER A 54 -4.67 -2.77 -4.71
CA SER A 54 -5.38 -3.79 -3.91
C SER A 54 -4.52 -4.97 -3.41
N ILE A 55 -3.26 -5.05 -3.83
CA ILE A 55 -2.24 -5.99 -3.35
C ILE A 55 -1.62 -5.56 -2.02
N HIS A 56 -1.66 -4.26 -1.70
CA HIS A 56 -0.96 -3.67 -0.56
C HIS A 56 -1.87 -3.49 0.65
N HIS A 57 -1.33 -3.80 1.83
CA HIS A 57 -2.01 -3.71 3.12
C HIS A 57 -1.20 -2.82 4.06
N LEU A 58 -1.58 -1.55 4.16
CA LEU A 58 -0.83 -0.53 4.89
C LEU A 58 -1.22 -0.42 6.38
N ASP A 59 -1.70 -1.50 7.00
CA ASP A 59 -2.32 -1.50 8.33
C ASP A 59 -1.42 -0.88 9.42
N SER A 60 -0.17 -1.33 9.57
CA SER A 60 0.80 -0.69 10.47
C SER A 60 1.00 0.81 10.19
N THR A 61 1.01 1.19 8.91
CA THR A 61 1.20 2.59 8.51
C THR A 61 -0.04 3.42 8.88
N SER A 62 -1.23 2.85 8.73
CA SER A 62 -2.49 3.47 9.13
C SER A 62 -2.52 3.67 10.64
N ALA A 63 -2.17 2.65 11.41
CA ALA A 63 -2.20 2.67 12.87
C ALA A 63 -1.20 3.70 13.47
N ILE A 64 0.06 3.76 13.00
CA ILE A 64 1.00 4.78 13.49
C ILE A 64 0.60 6.20 13.07
N SER A 65 0.01 6.35 11.88
CA SER A 65 -0.46 7.63 11.36
C SER A 65 -1.65 8.16 12.17
N ALA A 66 -2.64 7.31 12.44
CA ALA A 66 -3.78 7.64 13.30
C ALA A 66 -3.32 8.00 14.72
N TYR A 67 -2.45 7.19 15.33
CA TYR A 67 -1.87 7.50 16.65
C TYR A 67 -1.18 8.88 16.68
N PHE A 68 -0.39 9.21 15.65
CA PHE A 68 0.26 10.50 15.54
C PHE A 68 -0.74 11.65 15.40
N LEU A 69 -1.75 11.53 14.55
CA LEU A 69 -2.78 12.58 14.37
C LEU A 69 -3.59 12.81 15.65
N LYS A 70 -3.96 11.76 16.38
CA LYS A 70 -4.60 11.89 17.71
C LYS A 70 -3.69 12.59 18.72
N GLN A 71 -2.38 12.27 18.70
CA GLN A 71 -1.41 12.90 19.59
C GLN A 71 -1.33 14.41 19.34
N GLU A 72 -1.25 14.83 18.07
CA GLU A 72 -1.21 16.26 17.72
C GLU A 72 -2.55 16.96 18.04
N ALA A 73 -3.70 16.33 17.81
CA ALA A 73 -5.00 16.85 18.23
C ALA A 73 -5.07 17.11 19.75
N HIS A 74 -4.66 16.13 20.57
CA HIS A 74 -4.58 16.29 22.03
C HIS A 74 -3.60 17.40 22.47
N LEU A 75 -2.49 17.59 21.77
CA LEU A 75 -1.53 18.65 22.09
C LEU A 75 -2.06 20.04 21.72
N SER A 76 -2.70 20.16 20.55
CA SER A 76 -3.39 21.36 20.07
C SER A 76 -4.49 21.81 21.05
N VAL A 77 -5.45 20.92 21.34
CA VAL A 77 -6.57 21.19 22.27
C VAL A 77 -6.07 21.61 23.66
N ARG A 78 -5.05 20.93 24.20
CA ARG A 78 -4.47 21.31 25.51
C ARG A 78 -3.77 22.65 25.49
N SER A 79 -3.14 23.03 24.38
CA SER A 79 -2.54 24.35 24.24
C SER A 79 -3.62 25.44 24.15
N PHE A 80 -4.68 25.19 23.38
CA PHE A 80 -5.83 26.08 23.25
C PHE A 80 -6.59 26.29 24.57
N LEU A 81 -6.96 25.22 25.27
CA LEU A 81 -7.66 25.31 26.57
C LEU A 81 -6.84 26.07 27.62
N ARG A 82 -5.50 25.97 27.56
CA ARG A 82 -4.60 26.76 28.41
C ARG A 82 -4.67 28.24 28.03
N GLN A 83 -4.55 28.56 26.74
CA GLN A 83 -4.63 29.94 26.25
C GLN A 83 -5.96 30.58 26.66
N VAL A 84 -7.08 29.87 26.52
CA VAL A 84 -8.39 30.35 26.99
C VAL A 84 -8.42 30.59 28.50
N GLY A 85 -7.74 29.74 29.29
CA GLY A 85 -7.57 29.92 30.73
C GLY A 85 -6.79 31.18 31.09
N GLU A 86 -5.77 31.51 30.32
CA GLU A 86 -4.96 32.73 30.47
C GLU A 86 -5.77 33.96 30.03
N ASP A 87 -6.33 33.95 28.81
CA ASP A 87 -7.11 35.04 28.21
C ASP A 87 -8.34 35.42 29.04
N ARG A 88 -9.03 34.43 29.62
CA ARG A 88 -10.21 34.64 30.47
C ARG A 88 -9.90 34.71 31.96
N SER A 89 -8.63 34.65 32.34
CA SER A 89 -8.17 34.71 33.75
C SER A 89 -8.85 33.66 34.66
N LEU A 90 -9.07 32.44 34.16
CA LEU A 90 -9.75 31.35 34.88
C LEU A 90 -8.94 30.80 36.09
N GLY A 91 -7.69 31.25 36.25
CA GLY A 91 -6.85 30.94 37.41
C GLY A 91 -6.33 29.50 37.46
N LEU A 92 -5.60 29.18 38.53
CA LEU A 92 -4.89 27.91 38.67
C LEU A 92 -5.80 26.67 38.78
N ALA A 93 -7.08 26.87 39.08
CA ALA A 93 -8.07 25.78 39.14
C ALA A 93 -8.48 25.27 37.74
N TRP A 94 -8.28 26.05 36.68
CA TRP A 94 -8.49 25.64 35.29
C TRP A 94 -7.26 24.89 34.76
N ASN A 95 -7.25 23.57 34.95
CA ASN A 95 -6.13 22.70 34.63
C ASN A 95 -6.59 21.27 34.28
N ARG A 96 -5.67 20.43 33.78
CA ARG A 96 -5.94 19.05 33.34
C ARG A 96 -6.52 18.09 34.40
N GLN A 97 -6.46 18.43 35.68
CA GLN A 97 -7.07 17.65 36.77
C GLN A 97 -8.54 18.05 37.00
N ASN A 98 -8.93 19.28 36.63
CA ASN A 98 -10.28 19.79 36.77
C ASN A 98 -11.29 18.97 35.91
N PRO A 99 -12.48 18.61 36.44
CA PRO A 99 -13.52 17.94 35.66
C PRO A 99 -13.97 18.73 34.42
N TRP A 100 -14.18 20.04 34.56
CA TRP A 100 -14.67 20.91 33.47
C TRP A 100 -13.65 21.07 32.35
N TRP A 101 -12.36 21.17 32.69
CA TRP A 101 -11.29 21.10 31.69
C TRP A 101 -11.34 19.78 30.91
N ARG A 102 -11.47 18.64 31.60
CA ARG A 102 -11.43 17.32 30.96
C ARG A 102 -12.62 17.12 30.01
N GLN A 103 -13.81 17.60 30.38
CA GLN A 103 -14.98 17.59 29.50
C GLN A 103 -14.80 18.52 28.28
N ALA A 104 -14.20 19.70 28.47
CA ALA A 104 -13.86 20.60 27.36
C ALA A 104 -12.79 20.00 26.42
N GLU A 105 -11.81 19.27 26.96
CA GLU A 105 -10.81 18.52 26.17
C GLU A 105 -11.49 17.40 25.37
N GLU A 106 -12.33 16.60 26.01
CA GLU A 106 -13.06 15.49 25.39
C GLU A 106 -13.99 15.96 24.25
N ALA A 107 -14.79 17.01 24.48
CA ALA A 107 -15.72 17.55 23.48
C ALA A 107 -15.03 18.15 22.24
N LEU A 108 -13.87 18.79 22.42
CA LEU A 108 -13.07 19.27 21.29
C LEU A 108 -12.42 18.09 20.54
N ILE A 109 -11.86 17.11 21.26
CA ILE A 109 -11.18 15.97 20.65
C ILE A 109 -12.12 15.11 19.83
N GLU A 110 -13.32 14.78 20.33
CA GLU A 110 -14.34 14.04 19.57
C GLU A 110 -14.63 14.71 18.21
N LYS A 111 -14.73 16.04 18.20
CA LYS A 111 -15.03 16.79 16.99
C LYS A 111 -13.84 16.94 16.05
N ILE A 112 -12.62 17.07 16.57
CA ILE A 112 -11.39 17.18 15.76
C ILE A 112 -11.03 15.82 15.16
N GLU A 113 -11.08 14.73 15.94
CA GLU A 113 -10.76 13.38 15.45
C GLU A 113 -11.69 12.96 14.30
N SER A 114 -13.02 13.14 14.46
CA SER A 114 -13.99 12.87 13.39
C SER A 114 -13.79 13.73 12.13
N SER A 115 -13.13 14.89 12.25
CA SER A 115 -12.84 15.79 11.12
C SER A 115 -11.47 15.58 10.49
N MET A 116 -10.59 14.75 11.09
CA MET A 116 -9.21 14.51 10.66
C MET A 116 -8.89 13.06 10.34
N ILE A 117 -9.54 12.10 11.00
CA ILE A 117 -9.08 10.71 11.10
C ILE A 117 -9.98 9.74 10.33
N ASP A 118 -11.29 10.00 10.27
CA ASP A 118 -12.26 9.15 9.58
C ASP A 118 -11.92 9.00 8.08
N ASP A 119 -11.48 10.08 7.42
CA ASP A 119 -10.97 10.08 6.04
C ASP A 119 -9.60 9.38 5.89
N TYR A 120 -8.82 9.26 6.97
CA TYR A 120 -7.45 8.76 6.91
C TYR A 120 -7.39 7.24 6.98
N GLY A 121 -8.23 6.62 7.84
CA GLY A 121 -8.14 5.20 8.18
C GLY A 121 -8.25 4.22 7.00
N PHE A 122 -8.94 4.63 5.93
CA PHE A 122 -9.20 3.80 4.74
C PHE A 122 -8.24 4.07 3.55
N TYR A 123 -7.32 5.04 3.67
CA TYR A 123 -6.43 5.47 2.58
C TYR A 123 -7.12 5.87 1.26
N GLU A 124 -8.43 6.18 1.25
CA GLU A 124 -9.12 6.61 0.01
C GLU A 124 -8.47 7.85 -0.60
N TRP A 125 -8.00 8.78 0.25
CA TRP A 125 -7.24 9.95 -0.15
C TRP A 125 -5.92 9.62 -0.90
N MET A 126 -5.36 8.42 -0.69
CA MET A 126 -4.13 7.98 -1.35
C MET A 126 -4.38 7.48 -2.77
N VAL A 127 -5.58 6.98 -3.09
CA VAL A 127 -5.89 6.40 -4.41
C VAL A 127 -5.54 7.33 -5.59
N PRO A 128 -5.88 8.63 -5.61
CA PRO A 128 -5.46 9.53 -6.70
C PRO A 128 -3.95 9.80 -6.74
N GLU A 129 -3.29 9.89 -5.57
CA GLU A 129 -1.83 10.07 -5.50
C GLU A 129 -1.08 8.80 -5.95
N TRP A 130 -1.62 7.62 -5.62
CA TRP A 130 -1.16 6.33 -6.11
C TRP A 130 -1.35 6.21 -7.62
N GLU A 131 -2.53 6.53 -8.15
CA GLU A 131 -2.78 6.51 -9.60
C GLU A 131 -1.72 7.31 -10.35
N ARG A 132 -1.50 8.55 -9.91
CA ARG A 132 -0.51 9.46 -10.48
C ARG A 132 0.92 8.92 -10.32
N MET A 133 1.30 8.50 -9.11
CA MET A 133 2.65 7.96 -8.83
C MET A 133 2.98 6.74 -9.69
N VAL A 134 2.04 5.82 -9.87
CA VAL A 134 2.28 4.61 -10.68
C VAL A 134 2.33 4.97 -12.16
N GLN A 135 1.41 5.79 -12.67
CA GLN A 135 1.39 6.22 -14.09
C GLN A 135 2.60 7.07 -14.49
N GLU A 136 3.15 7.89 -13.59
CA GLU A 136 4.38 8.66 -13.82
C GLU A 136 5.65 7.77 -13.88
N ARG A 137 5.59 6.54 -13.37
CA ARG A 137 6.78 5.72 -13.11
C ARG A 137 6.80 4.38 -13.84
N PHE A 138 5.65 3.78 -14.14
CA PHE A 138 5.56 2.43 -14.71
C PHE A 138 4.73 2.41 -15.98
N ASP A 139 5.19 1.67 -16.98
CA ASP A 139 4.37 1.38 -18.17
C ASP A 139 3.38 0.23 -17.92
N ASP A 140 2.37 0.11 -18.79
CA ASP A 140 1.33 -0.93 -18.69
C ASP A 140 1.88 -2.37 -18.63
N ARG A 141 3.05 -2.63 -19.22
CA ARG A 141 3.70 -3.95 -19.20
C ARG A 141 4.36 -4.18 -17.85
N GLU A 142 5.07 -3.19 -17.31
CA GLU A 142 5.64 -3.24 -15.97
C GLU A 142 4.54 -3.45 -14.91
N ILE A 143 3.43 -2.71 -14.99
CA ILE A 143 2.26 -2.87 -14.11
C ILE A 143 1.71 -4.31 -14.17
N ARG A 144 1.50 -4.86 -15.37
CA ARG A 144 1.05 -6.26 -15.52
C ARG A 144 2.07 -7.27 -14.96
N GLN A 145 3.38 -7.02 -15.10
CA GLN A 145 4.42 -7.88 -14.55
C GLN A 145 4.45 -7.84 -13.01
N LEU A 146 4.26 -6.66 -12.41
CA LEU A 146 4.14 -6.49 -10.96
C LEU A 146 2.93 -7.23 -10.40
N ILE A 147 1.75 -7.04 -10.98
CA ILE A 147 0.51 -7.73 -10.59
C ILE A 147 0.66 -9.26 -10.70
N ALA A 148 1.25 -9.75 -11.80
CA ALA A 148 1.48 -11.17 -12.01
C ALA A 148 2.44 -11.76 -10.96
N HIS A 149 3.50 -11.02 -10.61
CA HIS A 149 4.44 -11.40 -9.57
C HIS A 149 3.78 -11.46 -8.19
N PHE A 150 3.12 -10.37 -7.77
CA PHE A 150 2.54 -10.25 -6.42
C PHE A 150 1.35 -11.19 -6.17
N LYS A 151 0.71 -11.74 -7.21
CA LYS A 151 -0.29 -12.80 -7.09
C LYS A 151 0.29 -14.20 -6.80
N THR A 152 1.61 -14.36 -6.80
CA THR A 152 2.27 -15.59 -6.30
C THR A 152 2.40 -15.55 -4.77
N ASN A 153 2.49 -16.70 -4.11
CA ASN A 153 2.70 -16.77 -2.64
C ASN A 153 3.95 -15.98 -2.19
N ILE A 154 5.03 -16.09 -2.96
CA ILE A 154 6.30 -15.40 -2.73
C ILE A 154 6.14 -13.89 -2.95
N GLY A 155 5.51 -13.50 -4.06
CA GLY A 155 5.26 -12.11 -4.39
C GLY A 155 4.37 -11.43 -3.34
N GLY A 156 3.27 -12.05 -2.92
CA GLY A 156 2.41 -11.52 -1.86
C GLY A 156 3.19 -11.25 -0.57
N LYS A 157 4.06 -12.18 -0.15
CA LYS A 157 4.97 -11.96 0.98
C LYS A 157 5.95 -10.81 0.75
N GLN A 158 6.42 -10.60 -0.49
CA GLN A 158 7.25 -9.43 -0.83
C GLN A 158 6.48 -8.11 -0.85
N ALA A 159 5.19 -8.11 -1.17
CA ALA A 159 4.33 -6.93 -0.99
C ALA A 159 4.23 -6.57 0.50
N SER A 160 3.96 -7.54 1.38
CA SER A 160 3.95 -7.33 2.84
C SER A 160 5.31 -6.84 3.38
N VAL A 161 6.44 -7.29 2.82
CA VAL A 161 7.77 -6.77 3.15
C VAL A 161 7.93 -5.30 2.76
N ILE A 162 7.36 -4.88 1.62
CA ILE A 162 7.34 -3.48 1.20
C ILE A 162 6.46 -2.67 2.15
N ASP A 163 5.25 -3.13 2.46
CA ASP A 163 4.29 -2.43 3.32
C ASP A 163 4.84 -2.19 4.73
N HIS A 164 5.40 -3.23 5.36
CA HIS A 164 6.08 -3.12 6.65
C HIS A 164 7.31 -2.20 6.59
N SER A 165 7.99 -2.15 5.44
CA SER A 165 9.12 -1.24 5.22
C SER A 165 8.67 0.22 5.06
N VAL A 166 7.52 0.48 4.41
CA VAL A 166 6.89 1.81 4.38
C VAL A 166 6.48 2.23 5.79
N ALA A 167 5.78 1.36 6.54
CA ALA A 167 5.40 1.61 7.93
C ALA A 167 6.61 1.96 8.82
N ARG A 168 7.70 1.19 8.68
CA ARG A 168 8.98 1.45 9.36
C ARG A 168 9.56 2.81 9.03
N GLN A 169 9.54 3.24 7.76
CA GLN A 169 10.08 4.54 7.36
C GLN A 169 9.21 5.72 7.81
N VAL A 170 7.88 5.57 7.82
CA VAL A 170 6.96 6.57 8.40
C VAL A 170 7.21 6.70 9.91
N MET A 171 7.23 5.59 10.65
CA MET A 171 7.56 5.58 12.09
C MET A 171 8.94 6.19 12.37
N MET A 172 9.98 5.84 11.60
CA MET A 172 11.32 6.42 11.74
C MET A 172 11.33 7.93 11.46
N SER A 173 10.65 8.38 10.40
CA SER A 173 10.50 9.80 10.06
C SER A 173 9.91 10.59 11.22
N LEU A 174 8.77 10.14 11.76
CA LEU A 174 8.09 10.79 12.88
C LEU A 174 8.90 10.74 14.20
N THR A 175 9.65 9.66 14.43
CA THR A 175 10.48 9.49 15.64
C THR A 175 11.73 10.38 15.59
N PHE A 176 12.53 10.29 14.52
CA PHE A 176 13.81 11.01 14.43
C PHE A 176 13.67 12.52 14.17
N SER A 177 12.53 12.95 13.62
CA SER A 177 12.17 14.39 13.58
C SER A 177 11.64 14.92 14.92
N GLY A 178 11.45 14.06 15.93
CA GLY A 178 10.89 14.45 17.22
C GLY A 178 9.41 14.87 17.15
N LYS A 179 8.69 14.48 16.08
CA LYS A 179 7.23 14.68 15.95
C LYS A 179 6.48 13.80 16.94
N LEU A 180 6.79 12.50 17.00
CA LEU A 180 6.29 11.62 18.05
C LEU A 180 6.82 12.05 19.42
N LYS A 181 5.92 12.58 20.25
CA LYS A 181 6.15 12.97 21.65
C LYS A 181 6.02 11.77 22.58
N ALA A 182 6.35 12.00 23.86
CA ALA A 182 6.12 11.04 24.93
C ALA A 182 4.66 10.52 24.94
N PRO A 183 4.42 9.21 25.15
CA PRO A 183 3.08 8.63 25.09
C PRO A 183 2.07 9.34 26.00
N LEU A 184 0.89 9.63 25.45
CA LEU A 184 -0.24 10.18 26.19
C LEU A 184 -1.04 9.03 26.78
N ALA A 185 -1.39 9.10 28.08
CA ALA A 185 -2.11 8.04 28.76
C ALA A 185 -3.49 7.73 28.13
N GLN A 186 -4.14 8.75 27.56
CA GLN A 186 -5.41 8.60 26.81
C GLN A 186 -5.25 7.74 25.54
N LEU A 187 -4.09 7.81 24.89
CA LEU A 187 -3.79 7.13 23.61
C LEU A 187 -3.03 5.81 23.80
N ALA A 188 -3.03 5.26 25.02
CA ALA A 188 -2.39 3.97 25.29
C ALA A 188 -3.04 2.82 24.50
N GLY A 189 -4.35 2.91 24.23
CA GLY A 189 -5.07 1.95 23.37
C GLY A 189 -4.55 1.95 21.94
N ASP A 190 -4.54 3.12 21.29
CA ASP A 190 -4.06 3.29 19.92
C ASP A 190 -2.57 2.91 19.76
N LEU A 191 -1.73 3.25 20.74
CA LEU A 191 -0.31 2.87 20.73
C LEU A 191 -0.12 1.35 20.83
N ASN A 192 -0.88 0.68 21.72
CA ASN A 192 -0.84 -0.78 21.85
C ASN A 192 -1.36 -1.47 20.58
N LEU A 193 -2.43 -0.95 19.96
CA LEU A 193 -2.98 -1.46 18.71
C LEU A 193 -1.95 -1.38 17.57
N PHE A 194 -1.26 -0.24 17.41
CA PHE A 194 -0.16 -0.09 16.47
C PHE A 194 0.94 -1.14 16.74
N GLN A 195 1.38 -1.29 17.99
CA GLN A 195 2.43 -2.25 18.34
C GLN A 195 2.02 -3.70 18.06
N GLU A 196 0.76 -4.06 18.31
CA GLU A 196 0.23 -5.40 18.02
C GLU A 196 0.26 -5.70 16.51
N ILE A 197 -0.26 -4.77 15.70
CA ILE A 197 -0.27 -4.88 14.23
C ILE A 197 1.18 -4.98 13.69
N TYR A 198 2.05 -4.07 14.13
CA TYR A 198 3.45 -4.03 13.70
C TYR A 198 4.23 -5.30 14.06
N HIS A 199 4.02 -5.85 15.26
CA HIS A 199 4.66 -7.09 15.69
C HIS A 199 4.03 -8.34 15.07
N ARG A 200 2.79 -8.28 14.57
CA ARG A 200 2.18 -9.34 13.76
C ARG A 200 2.82 -9.36 12.37
N GLU A 201 2.79 -8.24 11.65
CA GLU A 201 3.41 -8.09 10.33
C GLU A 201 4.91 -8.45 10.38
N GLU A 202 5.66 -7.97 11.38
CA GLU A 202 7.10 -8.27 11.53
C GLU A 202 7.39 -9.77 11.71
N LYS A 203 6.45 -10.57 12.21
CA LYS A 203 6.59 -12.04 12.27
C LYS A 203 6.29 -12.67 10.91
N GLU A 204 5.24 -12.21 10.24
CA GLU A 204 4.74 -12.75 8.97
C GLU A 204 5.73 -12.51 7.82
N ILE A 205 6.42 -11.38 7.78
CA ILE A 205 7.41 -11.06 6.73
C ILE A 205 8.73 -11.85 6.85
N ARG A 206 8.99 -12.54 7.98
CA ARG A 206 10.24 -13.30 8.16
C ARG A 206 10.32 -14.42 7.14
N PHE A 207 11.30 -14.38 6.25
CA PHE A 207 11.57 -15.46 5.31
C PHE A 207 12.16 -16.66 6.07
N VAL A 208 11.57 -17.84 5.90
CA VAL A 208 12.20 -19.10 6.28
C VAL A 208 13.17 -19.44 5.15
N THR A 209 14.46 -19.24 5.39
CA THR A 209 15.51 -19.23 4.33
C THR A 209 15.96 -20.64 3.88
N THR A 210 15.14 -21.66 4.03
CA THR A 210 15.53 -23.07 3.82
C THR A 210 15.06 -23.70 2.52
N ASP A 211 14.05 -23.14 1.85
CA ASP A 211 13.38 -23.79 0.71
C ASP A 211 13.48 -23.00 -0.60
N LEU A 212 13.25 -23.71 -1.71
CA LEU A 212 13.45 -23.27 -3.10
C LEU A 212 12.74 -21.95 -3.46
N ASP A 213 11.69 -21.59 -2.72
CA ASP A 213 10.94 -20.33 -2.81
C ASP A 213 11.79 -19.07 -2.63
N GLY A 214 12.98 -19.17 -2.02
CA GLY A 214 13.92 -18.06 -1.90
C GLY A 214 14.48 -17.56 -3.24
N ALA A 215 14.58 -18.43 -4.26
CA ALA A 215 15.23 -18.10 -5.53
C ALA A 215 14.45 -17.08 -6.37
N ASP A 216 13.13 -17.30 -6.55
CA ASP A 216 12.28 -16.37 -7.32
C ASP A 216 12.07 -15.05 -6.57
N ALA A 217 11.97 -15.10 -5.23
CA ALA A 217 11.95 -13.91 -4.38
C ALA A 217 13.20 -13.04 -4.63
N GLN A 218 14.37 -13.68 -4.56
CA GLN A 218 15.66 -13.02 -4.75
C GLN A 218 15.85 -12.54 -6.20
N ALA A 219 15.39 -13.30 -7.19
CA ALA A 219 15.41 -12.90 -8.59
C ALA A 219 14.58 -11.63 -8.84
N PHE A 220 13.35 -11.55 -8.33
CA PHE A 220 12.52 -10.35 -8.44
C PHE A 220 13.15 -9.17 -7.69
N ALA A 221 13.56 -9.35 -6.43
CA ALA A 221 14.15 -8.29 -5.61
C ALA A 221 15.47 -7.74 -6.19
N LEU A 222 16.23 -8.56 -6.92
CA LEU A 222 17.44 -8.14 -7.62
C LEU A 222 17.20 -7.62 -9.04
N SER A 223 16.01 -7.85 -9.62
CA SER A 223 15.63 -7.36 -10.94
C SER A 223 15.53 -5.83 -10.99
N GLN A 224 15.62 -5.25 -12.20
CA GLN A 224 15.44 -3.81 -12.38
C GLN A 224 14.02 -3.36 -12.00
N LEU A 225 13.00 -4.14 -12.37
CA LEU A 225 11.60 -3.83 -12.06
C LEU A 225 11.32 -3.89 -10.55
N GLY A 226 11.77 -4.93 -9.86
CA GLY A 226 11.61 -5.06 -8.41
C GLY A 226 12.32 -3.96 -7.64
N LYS A 227 13.57 -3.62 -8.01
CA LYS A 227 14.31 -2.48 -7.43
C LYS A 227 13.61 -1.15 -7.67
N LYS A 228 13.15 -0.91 -8.90
CA LYS A 228 12.41 0.29 -9.28
C LYS A 228 11.13 0.43 -8.44
N TYR A 229 10.34 -0.64 -8.35
CA TYR A 229 9.10 -0.67 -7.57
C TYR A 229 9.32 -0.44 -6.08
N PHE A 230 10.24 -1.21 -5.47
CA PHE A 230 10.62 -1.06 -4.07
C PHE A 230 11.07 0.38 -3.77
N THR A 231 11.95 0.94 -4.59
CA THR A 231 12.46 2.31 -4.41
C THR A 231 11.35 3.36 -4.57
N THR A 232 10.44 3.20 -5.53
CA THR A 232 9.31 4.11 -5.70
C THR A 232 8.40 4.09 -4.48
N LEU A 233 8.03 2.93 -3.93
CA LEU A 233 7.18 2.90 -2.73
C LEU A 233 7.91 3.43 -1.50
N ILE A 234 9.13 2.96 -1.23
CA ILE A 234 9.88 3.38 -0.03
C ILE A 234 10.18 4.89 -0.01
N ILE A 235 10.40 5.53 -1.16
CA ILE A 235 10.67 6.97 -1.22
C ILE A 235 9.37 7.78 -1.46
N SER A 236 8.62 7.49 -2.52
CA SER A 236 7.51 8.33 -2.96
C SER A 236 6.25 8.13 -2.15
N LEU A 237 5.86 6.88 -1.84
CA LEU A 237 4.66 6.62 -1.02
C LEU A 237 4.88 7.11 0.42
N THR A 238 6.01 6.76 1.04
CA THR A 238 6.43 7.29 2.36
C THR A 238 6.45 8.82 2.38
N GLY A 239 6.94 9.46 1.31
CA GLY A 239 6.94 10.91 1.15
C GLY A 239 5.52 11.50 1.19
N ARG A 240 4.60 10.97 0.37
CA ARG A 240 3.18 11.40 0.33
C ARG A 240 2.46 11.18 1.66
N ILE A 241 2.74 10.08 2.35
CA ILE A 241 2.19 9.79 3.68
C ILE A 241 2.64 10.84 4.69
N ASN A 242 3.94 11.15 4.76
CA ASN A 242 4.46 12.19 5.65
C ASN A 242 3.96 13.60 5.28
N GLU A 243 3.89 13.96 3.99
CA GLU A 243 3.34 15.23 3.52
C GLU A 243 1.88 15.42 3.97
N ARG A 244 1.04 14.37 3.84
CA ARG A 244 -0.35 14.41 4.30
C ARG A 244 -0.47 14.47 5.81
N LEU A 245 0.36 13.72 6.54
CA LEU A 245 0.41 13.77 7.99
C LEU A 245 0.76 15.17 8.50
N ASP A 246 1.75 15.83 7.90
CA ASP A 246 2.16 17.18 8.27
C ASP A 246 1.08 18.21 7.96
N TYR A 247 0.39 18.10 6.82
CA TYR A 247 -0.76 18.94 6.48
C TYR A 247 -1.91 18.79 7.49
N LEU A 248 -2.25 17.55 7.88
CA LEU A 248 -3.33 17.28 8.82
C LEU A 248 -2.98 17.72 10.25
N ALA A 249 -1.76 17.45 10.73
CA ALA A 249 -1.28 17.92 12.02
C ALA A 249 -1.27 19.47 12.11
N ALA A 250 -0.83 20.16 11.06
CA ALA A 250 -0.90 21.62 10.99
C ALA A 250 -2.34 22.17 10.95
N SER A 251 -3.32 21.33 10.58
CA SER A 251 -4.74 21.70 10.57
C SER A 251 -5.42 21.56 11.94
N SER A 252 -4.82 20.86 12.91
CA SER A 252 -5.40 20.64 14.25
C SER A 252 -5.68 21.95 15.00
N ASP A 253 -4.76 22.92 14.95
CA ASP A 253 -4.95 24.24 15.59
C ASP A 253 -6.14 25.00 14.99
N MET A 254 -6.28 24.96 13.67
CA MET A 254 -7.38 25.61 12.96
C MET A 254 -8.74 24.97 13.27
N LEU A 255 -8.82 23.63 13.28
CA LEU A 255 -10.04 22.90 13.64
C LEU A 255 -10.42 23.09 15.12
N THR A 256 -9.41 23.19 16.01
CA THR A 256 -9.63 23.54 17.42
C THR A 256 -10.27 24.91 17.56
N LEU A 257 -9.81 25.91 16.79
CA LEU A 257 -10.40 27.25 16.77
C LEU A 257 -11.80 27.29 16.14
N GLU A 258 -12.03 26.54 15.05
CA GLU A 258 -13.35 26.41 14.42
C GLU A 258 -14.41 25.86 15.39
N HIS A 259 -13.99 24.96 16.27
CA HIS A 259 -14.86 24.30 17.25
C HIS A 259 -14.75 24.90 18.66
N ALA A 260 -14.05 26.03 18.83
CA ALA A 260 -13.86 26.73 20.10
C ALA A 260 -15.14 26.90 20.92
N GLN A 261 -16.26 27.24 20.26
CA GLN A 261 -17.57 27.43 20.87
C GLN A 261 -18.12 26.21 21.65
N LEU A 262 -17.59 25.01 21.41
CA LEU A 262 -17.97 23.81 22.17
C LEU A 262 -17.57 23.87 23.65
N ILE A 263 -16.60 24.72 24.03
CA ILE A 263 -16.10 24.77 25.42
C ILE A 263 -16.89 25.71 26.33
N GLU A 264 -17.72 26.58 25.76
CA GLU A 264 -18.44 27.62 26.51
C GLU A 264 -19.33 27.08 27.65
N PRO A 265 -20.05 25.94 27.52
CA PRO A 265 -20.80 25.36 28.62
C PRO A 265 -19.90 25.00 29.81
N TYR A 266 -18.77 24.35 29.54
CA TYR A 266 -17.84 23.90 30.60
C TYR A 266 -17.13 25.07 31.28
N ILE A 267 -16.84 26.16 30.56
CA ILE A 267 -16.32 27.40 31.18
C ILE A 267 -17.41 28.05 32.05
N THR A 268 -18.66 28.06 31.60
CA THR A 268 -19.79 28.63 32.36
C THR A 268 -20.05 27.84 33.64
N ASP A 269 -20.03 26.51 33.58
CA ASP A 269 -20.16 25.66 34.77
C ASP A 269 -18.93 25.78 35.70
N PHE A 270 -17.70 25.85 35.15
CA PHE A 270 -16.50 26.13 35.94
C PHE A 270 -16.60 27.44 36.73
N LEU A 271 -17.04 28.53 36.09
CA LEU A 271 -17.21 29.85 36.73
C LEU A 271 -18.40 29.93 37.71
N ARG A 272 -19.24 28.90 37.79
CA ARG A 272 -20.28 28.78 38.84
C ARG A 272 -19.76 28.04 40.07
N ASP A 273 -18.79 27.13 39.88
CA ASP A 273 -18.25 26.26 40.92
C ASP A 273 -17.04 26.85 41.66
N TYR A 274 -16.45 27.96 41.14
CA TYR A 274 -15.24 28.62 41.65
C TYR A 274 -15.40 30.15 41.75
#